data_AF-A0A1V5D202-F1
#
_entry.id   AF-A0A1V5D202-F1
#
_cell.length_a   1.000
_cell.length_b   1.000
_cell.length_c   1.000
_cell.angle_alpha   90.00
_cell.angle_beta   90.00
_cell.angle_gamma   90.00
#
_symmetry.space_group_name_H-M   'P 1'
#
loop_
_entity.id
_entity.type
_entity.pdbx_description
1 polymer ?
#
loop_
_entity_poly.entity_id
_entity_poly.type
_entity_poly.pdbx_seq_one_letter_code
_entity_poly.pdbx_strand_id
1 'polypeptide(L)' 'MAGSPPILSEPCIRKAIYGIVTVLLCLWRFGRMRDAEKVFTRMLWLNPTDNQGARFNLYDVKEGKIWHEEE' A
#
# COMPACT_ATOMS: atom_id res chain seq x y z
N MET A 1 -13.68 5.99 -17.57
CA MET A 1 -12.92 7.07 -16.90
C MET A 1 -13.35 7.10 -15.44
N ALA A 2 -12.67 6.35 -14.58
CA ALA A 2 -12.95 6.42 -13.14
C ALA A 2 -12.20 7.63 -12.59
N GLY A 3 -12.89 8.75 -12.39
CA GLY A 3 -12.31 9.92 -11.75
C GLY A 3 -11.85 9.53 -10.35
N SER A 4 -10.60 9.87 -10.02
CA SER A 4 -10.06 9.66 -8.68
C SER A 4 -11.03 10.23 -7.64
N PRO A 5 -11.38 9.48 -6.58
CA PRO A 5 -12.29 9.98 -5.56
C PRO A 5 -11.73 11.30 -4.97
N PRO A 6 -12.59 12.29 -4.66
CA PRO A 6 -12.20 13.66 -4.32
C PRO A 6 -11.23 13.74 -3.13
N ILE A 7 -11.25 12.75 -2.24
CA ILE A 7 -10.30 12.56 -1.13
C ILE A 7 -8.82 12.48 -1.58
N LEU A 8 -8.53 11.98 -2.78
CA LEU A 8 -7.15 11.88 -3.29
C LEU A 8 -6.65 13.19 -3.93
N SER A 9 -7.52 14.17 -4.15
CA SER A 9 -7.16 15.47 -4.73
C SER A 9 -6.48 16.40 -3.72
N GLU A 10 -6.66 16.13 -2.42
CA GLU A 10 -6.04 16.91 -1.35
C GLU A 10 -4.56 16.52 -1.17
N PRO A 11 -3.62 17.47 -1.32
CA PRO A 11 -2.19 17.16 -1.28
C PRO A 11 -1.72 16.59 0.08
N CYS A 12 -2.41 16.92 1.17
CA CYS A 12 -2.14 16.36 2.50
C CYS A 12 -2.46 14.86 2.57
N ILE A 13 -3.61 14.46 1.99
CA ILE A 13 -4.06 13.07 1.96
C ILE A 13 -3.15 12.25 1.05
N ARG A 14 -2.78 12.81 -0.11
CA ARG A 14 -1.81 12.17 -1.02
C ARG A 14 -0.46 11.90 -0.33
N LYS A 15 0.10 12.88 0.40
CA LYS A 15 1.35 12.71 1.15
C LYS A 15 1.23 11.67 2.27
N ALA A 16 0.10 11.64 2.98
CA ALA A 16 -0.16 10.65 4.02
C ALA A 16 -0.19 9.22 3.45
N ILE A 17 -0.81 9.02 2.29
CA ILE A 17 -0.87 7.72 1.62
C ILE A 17 0.54 7.25 1.21
N TYR A 18 1.36 8.12 0.61
CA TYR A 18 2.76 7.77 0.30
C TYR A 18 3.56 7.36 1.54
N GLY A 19 3.40 8.08 2.65
CA GLY A 19 4.06 7.73 3.91
C GLY A 19 3.62 6.36 4.46
N ILE A 20 2.33 6.03 4.33
CA ILE A 20 1.80 4.72 4.73
C ILE A 20 2.42 3.59 3.90
N VAL A 21 2.62 3.78 2.59
CA VAL A 21 3.29 2.80 1.72
C VAL A 21 4.73 2.52 2.19
N THR A 22 5.47 3.52 2.65
CA THR A 22 6.83 3.30 3.18
C THR A 22 6.81 2.45 4.45
N VAL A 23 5.90 2.73 5.39
CA VAL A 23 5.76 1.92 6.63
C VAL A 23 5.40 0.47 6.32
N LEU A 24 4.52 0.28 5.33
CA LEU A 24 4.12 -1.03 4.82
C LEU A 24 5.28 -1.85 4.29
N LEU A 25 6.13 -1.22 3.45
CA LEU A 25 7.32 -1.86 2.91
C LEU A 25 8.32 -2.22 4.00
N CYS A 26 8.51 -1.35 5.01
CA CYS A 26 9.36 -1.68 6.16
C CYS A 26 8.86 -2.90 6.93
N LEU A 27 7.55 -2.98 7.22
CA LEU A 27 6.96 -4.14 7.90
C LEU A 27 7.20 -5.45 7.12
N TRP A 28 7.02 -5.40 5.80
CA TRP A 28 7.27 -6.53 4.93
C TRP A 28 8.76 -6.92 4.90
N ARG A 29 9.67 -5.93 4.78
CA ARG A 29 11.13 -6.10 4.84
C ARG A 29 11.61 -6.77 6.13
N PHE A 30 10.97 -6.45 7.26
CA PHE A 30 11.28 -7.07 8.57
C PHE A 30 10.55 -8.40 8.82
N GLY A 31 9.88 -8.98 7.82
CA GLY A 31 9.20 -10.27 7.93
C GLY A 31 7.90 -10.23 8.74
N ARG A 32 7.38 -9.04 9.06
CA ARG A 32 6.09 -8.86 9.77
C ARG A 32 4.92 -8.95 8.80
N MET A 33 4.80 -10.10 8.13
CA MET A 33 3.87 -10.33 7.02
C MET A 33 2.41 -10.03 7.38
N ARG A 34 1.94 -10.53 8.53
CA ARG A 34 0.55 -10.32 8.98
C ARG A 34 0.22 -8.85 9.26
N ASP A 35 1.21 -8.08 9.70
CA ASP A 35 1.02 -6.65 9.97
C ASP A 35 1.04 -5.85 8.67
N ALA A 36 1.94 -6.20 7.74
CA ALA A 36 1.96 -5.65 6.39
C ALA A 36 0.62 -5.88 5.67
N GLU A 37 0.09 -7.10 5.69
CA GLU A 37 -1.19 -7.45 5.06
C GLU A 37 -2.35 -6.60 5.58
N LYS A 38 -2.47 -6.46 6.91
CA LYS A 38 -3.55 -5.67 7.56
C LYS A 38 -3.50 -4.21 7.15
N VAL A 39 -2.31 -3.62 7.13
CA VAL A 39 -2.16 -2.20 6.81
C VAL A 39 -2.37 -1.99 5.30
N PHE A 40 -1.93 -2.90 4.42
CA PHE A 40 -2.16 -2.80 2.97
C PHE A 40 -3.65 -2.88 2.66
N THR A 41 -4.36 -3.81 3.32
CA THR A 41 -5.82 -3.96 3.20
C THR A 41 -6.55 -2.69 3.64
N ARG A 42 -6.16 -2.07 4.76
CA ARG A 42 -6.74 -0.79 5.21
C ARG A 42 -6.42 0.37 4.27
N MET A 43 -5.20 0.44 3.75
CA MET A 43 -4.79 1.48 2.80
C MET A 43 -5.61 1.40 1.52
N LEU A 44 -5.81 0.20 0.96
CA LEU A 44 -6.66 0.00 -0.22
C LEU A 44 -8.14 0.26 0.05
N TRP A 45 -8.62 0.02 1.26
CA TRP A 45 -9.99 0.39 1.63
C TRP A 45 -10.20 1.91 1.62
N LEU A 46 -9.19 2.68 2.08
CA LEU A 46 -9.21 4.14 2.05
C LEU A 46 -8.89 4.73 0.67
N ASN A 47 -8.12 4.01 -0.15
CA ASN A 47 -7.70 4.39 -1.49
C ASN A 47 -7.98 3.27 -2.49
N PRO A 48 -9.25 3.03 -2.85
CA PRO A 48 -9.62 1.91 -3.71
C PRO A 48 -9.05 2.04 -5.13
N THR A 49 -8.79 3.25 -5.64
CA THR A 49 -8.19 3.49 -6.97
C THR A 49 -6.67 3.38 -7.02
N ASP A 50 -6.02 2.94 -5.93
CA ASP A 50 -4.57 2.81 -5.77
C ASP A 50 -3.76 2.77 -7.08
N ASN A 51 -2.91 3.79 -7.25
CA ASN A 51 -1.97 3.91 -8.36
C ASN A 51 -0.51 3.82 -7.88
N GLN A 52 -0.28 3.39 -6.63
CA GLN A 52 1.04 3.33 -5.98
C GLN A 52 1.56 1.90 -5.81
N GLY A 53 0.82 0.90 -6.32
CA GLY A 53 1.24 -0.50 -6.34
C GLY A 53 0.94 -1.28 -5.05
N ALA A 54 0.17 -0.71 -4.13
CA ALA A 54 -0.24 -1.38 -2.90
C ALA A 54 -1.06 -2.66 -3.17
N ARG A 55 -1.80 -2.72 -4.30
CA ARG A 55 -2.50 -3.94 -4.72
C ARG A 55 -1.56 -5.10 -5.04
N PHE A 56 -0.47 -4.82 -5.76
CA PHE A 56 0.53 -5.84 -6.12
C PHE A 56 1.29 -6.29 -4.87
N ASN A 57 1.72 -5.35 -4.04
CA ASN A 57 2.38 -5.66 -2.78
C ASN A 57 1.50 -6.48 -1.83
N LEU A 58 0.19 -6.18 -1.73
CA LEU A 58 -0.73 -6.98 -0.92
C LEU A 58 -0.84 -8.42 -1.43
N TYR A 59 -0.85 -8.61 -2.75
CA TYR A 59 -0.88 -9.95 -3.34
C TYR A 59 0.36 -10.74 -2.93
N ASP A 60 1.55 -10.16 -3.10
CA ASP A 60 2.81 -10.83 -2.76
C ASP A 60 2.97 -11.11 -1.26
N VAL A 61 2.53 -10.18 -0.40
CA VAL A 61 2.48 -10.40 1.05
C VAL A 61 1.57 -11.58 1.41
N LYS A 62 0.40 -11.69 0.76
CA LYS A 62 -0.55 -12.80 0.98
C LYS A 62 -0.01 -14.14 0.51
N GLU A 63 0.74 -14.14 -0.58
CA GLU A 63 1.45 -15.33 -1.09
C GLU A 63 2.69 -15.68 -0.24
N GLY A 64 3.00 -14.89 0.80
CA GLY A 64 4.15 -15.13 1.67
C GLY A 64 5.49 -14.87 0.99
N LYS A 65 5.50 -14.15 -0.14
CA LYS A 65 6.74 -13.82 -0.84
C LYS A 65 7.59 -12.90 0.02
N ILE A 66 8.89 -13.15 0.01
CA ILE A 66 9.86 -12.29 0.68
C ILE A 66 9.96 -11.00 -0.13
N TRP A 67 10.13 -9.87 0.55
CA TRP A 67 10.35 -8.59 -0.13
C TRP A 67 11.65 -8.64 -0.93
N HIS A 68 11.57 -8.23 -2.20
CA HIS A 68 12.72 -8.02 -3.07
C HIS A 68 12.67 -6.60 -3.64
N GLU A 69 13.84 -6.00 -3.81
CA GLU A 69 13.96 -4.76 -4.57
C GLU A 69 13.84 -5.16 -6.05
N GLU A 70 12.74 -4.78 -6.71
CA GLU A 70 12.67 -4.84 -8.17
C GLU A 70 13.50 -3.68 -8.72
N GLU A 71 14.51 -3.99 -9.55
CA GLU A 71 15.42 -3.04 -10.21
C GLU A 71 14.71 -2.09 -11.18
#